data_AF-A0A7S1Y9X7-F1
#
_entry.id   AF-A0A7S1Y9X7-F1
#
_cell.length_a   1.000
_cell.length_b   1.000
_cell.length_c   1.000
_cell.angle_alpha   90.00
_cell.angle_beta   90.00
_cell.angle_gamma   90.00
#
_symmetry.space_group_name_H-M   'P 1'
#
loop_
_entity.id
_entity.type
_entity.pdbx_description
1 polymer ?
#
loop_
_entity_poly.entity_id
_entity_poly.type
_entity_poly.pdbx_seq_one_letter_code
_entity_poly.pdbx_strand_id
1 'polypeptide(L)'
;HNENRQERSQQQNLNEAQSRLDDERRRILENNKESVEAQRALQIQKAESSLQQVQDEIQQARQQRTQHQQAYESAEPHRDQASRELSSLKSQSGAVSNKIRTLQSSSNSTMELMGQRCSTLFKMVQQFTQKGKWRGPVLGPLGAYIKIAPGKEKYAEVAELALGGGMLDRFLVTC
;
A
#
# COMPACT_ATOMS: atom_id res chain seq x y z
N HIS A 1 -14.02 3.34 39.31
CA HIS A 1 -13.14 3.72 40.44
C HIS A 1 -13.28 2.78 41.65
N ASN A 2 -14.46 2.17 41.89
CA ASN A 2 -14.63 1.15 42.94
C ASN A 2 -14.07 -0.26 42.57
N GLU A 3 -14.12 -0.66 41.30
CA GLU A 3 -13.63 -1.98 40.84
C GLU A 3 -12.13 -2.16 41.08
N ASN A 4 -11.31 -1.14 40.80
CA ASN A 4 -9.86 -1.16 41.03
C ASN A 4 -9.46 -1.29 42.52
N ARG A 5 -10.34 -0.89 43.45
CA ARG A 5 -10.12 -1.08 44.90
C ARG A 5 -10.51 -2.48 45.34
N GLN A 6 -11.57 -3.04 44.76
CA GLN A 6 -11.99 -4.42 45.00
C GLN A 6 -10.94 -5.42 44.50
N GLU A 7 -10.41 -5.25 43.29
CA GLU A 7 -9.35 -6.12 42.74
C GLU A 7 -8.10 -6.13 43.62
N ARG A 8 -7.65 -4.97 44.10
CA ARG A 8 -6.49 -4.89 45.01
C ARG A 8 -6.73 -5.59 46.35
N SER A 9 -7.92 -5.46 46.91
CA SER A 9 -8.28 -6.14 48.17
C SER A 9 -8.38 -7.66 48.00
N GLN A 10 -8.88 -8.14 46.85
CA GLN A 10 -8.93 -9.55 46.50
C GLN A 10 -7.52 -10.12 46.28
N GLN A 11 -6.63 -9.36 45.63
CA GLN A 11 -5.24 -9.75 45.43
C GLN A 11 -4.48 -9.89 46.77
N GLN A 12 -4.71 -8.96 47.71
CA GLN A 12 -4.11 -9.03 49.04
C GLN A 12 -4.61 -10.24 49.84
N ASN A 13 -5.92 -10.50 49.84
CA ASN A 13 -6.48 -11.67 50.51
C ASN A 13 -5.99 -12.99 49.91
N LEU A 14 -5.79 -13.05 48.59
CA LEU A 14 -5.20 -14.21 47.92
C LEU A 14 -3.75 -14.45 48.35
N ASN A 15 -2.95 -13.38 48.40
CA ASN A 15 -1.55 -13.48 48.83
C ASN A 15 -1.42 -13.93 50.30
N GLU A 16 -2.28 -13.42 51.19
CA GLU A 16 -2.31 -13.86 52.59
C GLU A 16 -2.75 -15.31 52.74
N ALA A 17 -3.75 -15.75 51.96
CA ALA A 17 -4.20 -17.14 51.95
C ALA A 17 -3.11 -18.09 51.43
N GLN A 18 -2.38 -17.69 50.39
CA GLN A 18 -1.23 -18.44 49.86
C GLN A 18 -0.11 -18.56 50.89
N SER A 19 0.25 -17.46 51.58
CA SER A 19 1.26 -17.48 52.63
C SER A 19 0.90 -18.44 53.77
N ARG A 20 -0.37 -18.45 54.20
CA ARG A 20 -0.83 -19.38 55.25
C ARG A 20 -0.77 -20.84 54.81
N LEU A 21 -1.10 -21.10 53.54
CA LEU A 21 -1.01 -22.43 52.94
C LEU A 21 0.44 -22.93 52.89
N ASP A 22 1.38 -22.05 52.55
CA ASP A 22 2.81 -22.38 52.52
C ASP A 22 3.38 -22.65 53.91
N ASP A 23 2.94 -21.90 54.93
CA ASP A 23 3.36 -22.11 56.32
C ASP A 23 2.82 -23.43 56.89
N GLU A 24 1.56 -23.77 56.60
CA GLU A 24 0.96 -25.08 56.93
C GLU A 24 1.72 -26.24 56.26
N ARG A 25 2.08 -26.08 54.98
CA ARG A 25 2.85 -27.09 54.23
C ARG A 25 4.25 -27.29 54.80
N ARG A 26 4.94 -26.22 55.19
CA ARG A 26 6.25 -26.33 55.88
C ARG A 26 6.13 -27.08 57.19
N ARG A 27 5.08 -26.82 57.97
CA ARG A 27 4.81 -27.55 59.23
C ARG A 27 4.56 -29.04 59.01
N ILE A 28 3.83 -29.42 57.95
CA ILE A 28 3.60 -30.84 57.61
C ILE A 28 4.90 -31.53 57.19
N LEU A 29 5.75 -30.85 56.43
CA LEU A 29 7.05 -31.37 55.97
C LEU A 29 8.08 -31.50 57.10
N GLU A 30 8.07 -30.59 58.08
CA GLU A 30 8.98 -30.63 59.23
C GLU A 30 8.62 -31.72 60.24
N ASN A 31 7.32 -31.96 60.47
CA ASN A 31 6.86 -32.89 61.50
C ASN A 31 6.82 -34.37 61.07
N ASN A 32 6.80 -34.69 59.77
CA ASN A 32 6.65 -36.08 59.30
C ASN A 32 7.26 -36.32 57.90
N LYS A 33 8.60 -36.37 57.79
CA LYS A 33 9.30 -36.58 56.50
C LYS A 33 9.01 -37.92 55.80
N GLU A 34 8.51 -38.94 56.52
CA GLU A 34 8.20 -40.27 55.99
C GLU A 34 6.70 -40.55 55.82
N SER A 35 5.82 -39.61 56.17
CA SER A 35 4.36 -39.79 56.03
C SER A 35 3.90 -39.69 54.57
N VAL A 36 2.90 -40.49 54.21
CA VAL A 36 2.19 -40.43 52.92
C VAL A 36 1.65 -39.01 52.62
N GLU A 37 1.32 -38.25 53.66
CA GLU A 37 0.87 -36.85 53.54
C GLU A 37 2.01 -35.92 53.11
N ALA A 38 3.23 -36.11 53.61
CA ALA A 38 4.39 -35.32 53.19
C ALA A 38 4.79 -35.61 51.74
N GLN A 39 4.69 -36.88 51.31
CA GLN A 39 4.91 -37.25 49.90
C GLN A 39 3.85 -36.64 48.97
N ARG A 40 2.57 -36.63 49.39
CA ARG A 40 1.51 -35.94 48.64
C ARG A 40 1.73 -34.43 48.59
N ALA A 41 2.12 -33.81 49.70
CA ALA A 41 2.41 -32.38 49.74
C ALA A 41 3.55 -31.99 48.77
N LEU A 42 4.62 -32.79 48.68
CA LEU A 42 5.69 -32.60 47.71
C LEU A 42 5.22 -32.75 46.26
N GLN A 43 4.38 -33.74 45.96
CA GLN A 43 3.83 -33.91 44.62
C GLN A 43 2.93 -32.74 44.21
N ILE A 44 2.09 -32.26 45.14
CA ILE A 44 1.23 -31.09 44.90
C ILE A 44 2.10 -29.84 44.67
N GLN A 45 3.12 -29.62 45.48
CA GLN A 45 4.04 -28.49 45.30
C GLN A 45 4.75 -28.54 43.94
N LYS A 46 5.19 -29.73 43.51
CA LYS A 46 5.82 -29.91 42.20
C LYS A 46 4.82 -29.63 41.07
N ALA A 47 3.59 -30.15 41.17
CA ALA A 47 2.55 -29.89 40.19
C ALA A 47 2.18 -28.41 40.10
N GLU A 48 2.05 -27.72 41.24
CA GLU A 48 1.79 -26.29 41.31
C GLU A 48 2.93 -25.46 40.71
N SER A 49 4.19 -25.80 41.01
CA SER A 49 5.34 -25.11 40.41
C SER A 49 5.36 -25.27 38.89
N SER A 50 5.01 -26.45 38.37
CA SER A 50 4.90 -26.67 36.92
C SER A 50 3.71 -25.93 36.29
N LEU A 51 2.58 -25.84 37.01
CA LEU A 51 1.43 -25.05 36.56
C LEU A 51 1.76 -23.56 36.51
N GLN A 52 2.44 -23.04 37.53
CA GLN A 52 2.90 -21.66 37.58
C GLN A 52 3.83 -21.36 36.41
N GLN A 53 4.81 -22.23 36.15
CA GLN A 53 5.74 -22.07 35.05
C GLN A 53 5.02 -22.06 33.69
N VAL A 54 4.10 -23.01 33.45
CA VAL A 54 3.30 -23.06 32.23
C VAL A 54 2.41 -21.82 32.10
N GLN A 55 1.86 -21.32 33.21
CA GLN A 55 1.03 -20.12 33.23
C GLN A 55 1.83 -18.87 32.86
N ASP A 56 3.05 -18.74 33.37
CA ASP A 56 3.98 -17.66 33.01
C ASP A 56 4.38 -17.74 31.53
N GLU A 57 4.69 -18.93 31.03
CA GLU A 57 4.96 -19.18 29.61
C GLU A 57 3.78 -18.80 28.71
N ILE A 58 2.55 -19.15 29.11
CA ILE A 58 1.32 -18.76 28.40
C ILE A 58 1.16 -17.24 28.38
N GLN A 59 1.44 -16.55 29.50
CA GLN A 59 1.34 -15.09 29.55
C GLN A 59 2.37 -14.43 28.64
N GLN A 60 3.62 -14.91 28.64
CA GLN A 60 4.66 -14.42 27.74
C GLN A 60 4.29 -14.64 26.27
N ALA A 61 3.82 -15.85 25.93
CA ALA A 61 3.36 -16.16 24.57
C ALA A 61 2.19 -15.26 24.13
N ARG A 62 1.26 -14.95 25.04
CA ARG A 62 0.16 -14.01 24.77
C ARG A 62 0.68 -12.58 24.51
N GLN A 63 1.62 -12.10 25.31
CA GLN A 63 2.22 -10.78 25.12
C GLN A 63 2.95 -10.70 23.77
N GLN A 64 3.77 -11.71 23.43
CA GLN A 64 4.46 -11.79 22.15
C GLN A 64 3.46 -11.82 20.98
N ARG A 65 2.37 -12.59 21.09
CA ARG A 65 1.33 -12.64 20.06
C ARG A 65 0.71 -11.26 19.84
N THR A 66 0.38 -10.52 20.90
CA THR A 66 -0.17 -9.17 20.80
C THR A 66 0.82 -8.21 20.15
N GLN A 67 2.11 -8.27 20.53
CA GLN A 67 3.15 -7.44 19.92
C GLN A 67 3.30 -7.73 18.42
N HIS A 68 3.34 -9.01 18.04
CA HIS A 68 3.42 -9.41 16.62
C HIS A 68 2.19 -9.00 15.84
N GLN A 69 1.00 -9.10 16.43
CA GLN A 69 -0.24 -8.66 15.80
C GLN A 69 -0.23 -7.14 15.56
N GLN A 70 0.17 -6.34 16.54
CA GLN A 70 0.30 -4.88 16.36
C GLN A 70 1.36 -4.51 15.32
N ALA A 71 2.49 -5.22 15.29
CA ALA A 71 3.51 -5.04 14.26
C ALA A 71 2.98 -5.38 12.86
N TYR A 72 2.14 -6.40 12.73
CA TYR A 72 1.52 -6.77 11.47
C TYR A 72 0.47 -5.74 11.01
N GLU A 73 -0.43 -5.34 11.91
CA GLU A 73 -1.49 -4.36 11.64
C GLU A 73 -0.93 -2.99 11.27
N SER A 74 0.22 -2.60 11.83
CA SER A 74 0.91 -1.36 11.45
C SER A 74 1.68 -1.48 10.12
N ALA A 75 2.13 -2.67 9.73
CA ALA A 75 2.84 -2.89 8.47
C ALA A 75 1.93 -3.01 7.24
N GLU A 76 0.71 -3.52 7.42
CA GLU A 76 -0.28 -3.67 6.34
C GLU A 76 -0.56 -2.37 5.54
N PRO A 77 -0.85 -1.22 6.16
CA PRO A 77 -1.12 0.02 5.41
C PRO A 77 0.08 0.47 4.58
N HIS A 78 1.31 0.23 5.07
CA HIS A 78 2.52 0.55 4.33
C HIS A 78 2.68 -0.33 3.08
N ARG A 79 2.37 -1.62 3.20
CA ARG A 79 2.37 -2.54 2.04
C ARG A 79 1.34 -2.10 1.00
N ASP A 80 0.14 -1.74 1.45
CA ASP A 80 -0.95 -1.35 0.55
C ASP A 80 -0.66 -0.01 -0.14
N GLN A 81 -0.08 0.96 0.59
CA GLN A 81 0.40 2.21 0.01
C GLN A 81 1.49 1.96 -1.03
N ALA A 82 2.52 1.19 -0.69
CA ALA A 82 3.61 0.87 -1.61
C ALA A 82 3.11 0.14 -2.87
N SER A 83 2.13 -0.75 -2.72
CA SER A 83 1.49 -1.44 -3.85
C SER A 83 0.74 -0.48 -4.78
N ARG A 84 -0.02 0.48 -4.21
CA ARG A 84 -0.70 1.53 -4.99
C ARG A 84 0.32 2.40 -5.73
N GLU A 85 1.38 2.83 -5.07
CA GLU A 85 2.45 3.61 -5.67
C GLU A 85 3.12 2.84 -6.83
N LEU A 86 3.46 1.57 -6.62
CA LEU A 86 4.06 0.71 -7.64
C LEU A 86 3.13 0.53 -8.85
N SER A 87 1.82 0.35 -8.62
CA SER A 87 0.84 0.27 -9.72
C SER A 87 0.77 1.55 -10.54
N SER A 88 0.89 2.72 -9.88
CA SER A 88 0.87 4.02 -10.54
C SER A 88 2.15 4.27 -11.35
N LEU A 89 3.31 3.91 -10.82
CA LEU A 89 4.59 3.99 -11.53
C LEU A 89 4.61 3.04 -12.73
N LYS A 90 4.03 1.84 -12.59
CA LYS A 90 3.93 0.86 -13.68
C LYS A 90 3.06 1.39 -14.82
N SER A 91 1.92 2.04 -14.52
CA SER A 91 1.08 2.63 -15.55
C SER A 91 1.74 3.82 -16.25
N GLN A 92 2.45 4.68 -15.49
CA GLN A 92 3.25 5.77 -16.05
C GLN A 92 4.39 5.24 -16.96
N SER A 93 5.14 4.24 -16.50
CA SER A 93 6.20 3.60 -17.28
C SER A 93 5.66 2.95 -18.56
N GLY A 94 4.50 2.29 -18.47
CA GLY A 94 3.80 1.76 -19.64
C GLY A 94 3.39 2.85 -20.63
N ALA A 95 2.88 3.99 -20.14
CA ALA A 95 2.54 5.13 -20.99
C ALA A 95 3.76 5.72 -21.70
N VAL A 96 4.89 5.89 -20.98
CA VAL A 96 6.15 6.38 -21.55
C VAL A 96 6.70 5.38 -22.56
N SER A 97 6.72 4.08 -22.25
CA SER A 97 7.19 3.04 -23.18
C SER A 97 6.35 3.01 -24.45
N ASN A 98 5.03 3.14 -24.34
CA ASN A 98 4.14 3.24 -25.50
C ASN A 98 4.46 4.51 -26.31
N LYS A 99 4.68 5.65 -25.66
CA LYS A 99 5.06 6.90 -26.33
C LYS A 99 6.39 6.76 -27.10
N ILE A 100 7.40 6.14 -26.49
CA ILE A 100 8.68 5.84 -27.15
C ILE A 100 8.46 4.94 -28.37
N ARG A 101 7.69 3.85 -28.23
CA ARG A 101 7.39 2.95 -29.35
C ARG A 101 6.67 3.70 -30.49
N THR A 102 5.71 4.56 -30.18
CA THR A 102 5.01 5.39 -31.17
C THR A 102 5.96 6.37 -31.88
N LEU A 103 6.86 7.01 -31.14
CA LEU A 103 7.88 7.92 -31.70
C LEU A 103 8.87 7.16 -32.60
N GLN A 104 9.29 5.96 -32.20
CA GLN A 104 10.16 5.11 -33.02
C GLN A 104 9.48 4.62 -34.30
N SER A 105 8.17 4.31 -34.25
CA SER A 105 7.43 3.88 -35.42
C SER A 105 7.06 5.01 -36.39
N SER A 106 7.07 6.27 -35.94
CA SER A 106 6.59 7.44 -36.71
C SER A 106 7.67 8.15 -37.52
N SER A 107 8.80 7.48 -37.79
CA SER A 107 10.00 8.10 -38.38
C SER A 107 9.81 8.72 -39.77
N ASN A 108 8.72 8.42 -40.48
CA ASN A 108 8.53 8.82 -41.88
C ASN A 108 7.30 9.70 -42.16
N SER A 109 6.46 10.03 -41.18
CA SER A 109 5.26 10.85 -41.42
C SER A 109 4.98 11.83 -40.29
N THR A 110 4.99 13.12 -40.60
CA THR A 110 4.60 14.22 -39.69
C THR A 110 3.23 13.98 -39.05
N MET A 111 2.36 13.24 -39.73
CA MET A 111 1.02 12.90 -39.25
C MET A 111 0.99 11.83 -38.17
N GLU A 112 1.97 10.92 -38.18
CA GLU A 112 2.10 9.88 -37.16
C GLU A 112 2.72 10.44 -35.88
N LEU A 113 3.52 11.50 -36.03
CA LEU A 113 4.13 12.24 -34.94
C LEU A 113 3.10 13.04 -34.12
N MET A 114 2.01 13.49 -34.76
CA MET A 114 0.81 14.07 -34.11
C MET A 114 -0.12 13.00 -33.49
N GLY A 115 0.29 11.74 -33.51
CA GLY A 115 -0.39 10.64 -32.85
C GLY A 115 -1.43 9.92 -33.72
N GLN A 116 -1.72 8.67 -33.35
CA GLN A 116 -2.55 7.75 -34.13
C GLN A 116 -3.98 8.26 -34.35
N ARG A 117 -4.56 8.95 -33.35
CA ARG A 117 -5.90 9.55 -33.45
C ARG A 117 -5.95 10.66 -34.49
N CYS A 118 -4.91 11.49 -34.58
CA CYS A 118 -4.85 12.59 -35.55
C CYS A 118 -4.75 12.06 -36.98
N SER A 119 -3.92 11.02 -37.21
CA SER A 119 -3.85 10.33 -38.51
C SER A 119 -5.19 9.73 -38.94
N THR A 120 -5.92 9.06 -38.04
CA THR A 120 -7.26 8.54 -38.35
C THR A 120 -8.26 9.67 -38.63
N LEU A 121 -8.25 10.73 -37.82
CA LEU A 121 -9.13 11.89 -38.00
C LEU A 121 -8.89 12.57 -39.35
N PHE A 122 -7.63 12.77 -39.74
CA PHE A 122 -7.27 13.34 -41.03
C PHE A 122 -7.81 12.52 -42.20
N LYS A 123 -7.67 11.19 -42.16
CA LYS A 123 -8.22 10.30 -43.20
C LYS A 123 -9.74 10.46 -43.31
N MET A 124 -10.44 10.55 -42.17
CA MET A 124 -11.90 10.79 -42.17
C MET A 124 -12.24 12.16 -42.74
N VAL A 125 -11.54 13.23 -42.32
CA VAL A 125 -11.76 14.59 -42.81
C VAL A 125 -11.56 14.65 -44.33
N GLN A 126 -10.50 14.04 -44.86
CA GLN A 126 -10.26 13.96 -46.30
C GLN A 126 -11.39 13.23 -47.05
N GLN A 127 -11.83 12.07 -46.53
CA GLN A 127 -12.93 11.32 -47.15
C GLN A 127 -14.25 12.10 -47.18
N PHE A 128 -14.56 12.83 -46.11
CA PHE A 128 -15.79 13.63 -46.04
C PHE A 128 -15.70 14.90 -46.90
N THR A 129 -14.50 15.45 -47.07
CA THR A 129 -14.22 16.57 -47.97
C THR A 129 -14.41 16.17 -49.43
N GLN A 130 -13.88 15.02 -49.83
CA GLN A 130 -14.09 14.47 -51.18
C GLN A 130 -15.57 14.19 -51.48
N LYS A 131 -16.35 13.83 -50.44
CA LYS A 131 -17.80 13.58 -50.55
C LYS A 131 -18.65 14.85 -50.44
N GLY A 132 -18.05 16.04 -50.34
CA GLY A 132 -18.79 17.30 -50.23
C GLY A 132 -19.68 17.40 -48.99
N LYS A 133 -19.37 16.68 -47.92
CA LYS A 133 -20.22 16.63 -46.71
C LYS A 133 -20.04 17.83 -45.77
N TRP A 134 -18.99 18.63 -45.99
CA TRP A 134 -18.71 19.82 -45.19
C TRP A 134 -19.37 21.05 -45.83
N ARG A 135 -19.95 21.92 -45.00
CA ARG A 135 -20.55 23.19 -45.46
C ARG A 135 -19.51 24.21 -45.93
N GLY A 136 -18.30 24.13 -45.40
CA GLY A 136 -17.15 24.94 -45.83
C GLY A 136 -15.83 24.16 -45.67
N PRO A 137 -14.70 24.76 -46.09
CA PRO A 137 -13.41 24.07 -46.07
C PRO A 137 -12.96 23.71 -44.64
N VAL A 138 -12.35 22.53 -44.54
CA VAL A 138 -11.70 22.04 -43.32
C VAL A 138 -10.19 22.01 -43.57
N LEU A 139 -9.43 22.72 -42.75
CA LEU A 139 -7.98 22.85 -42.80
C LEU A 139 -7.36 22.21 -41.57
N GLY A 140 -6.44 21.28 -41.73
CA GLY A 140 -5.71 20.73 -40.60
C GLY A 140 -5.08 19.36 -40.87
N PRO A 141 -4.37 18.82 -39.87
CA PRO A 141 -4.09 19.42 -38.55
C PRO A 141 -3.13 20.61 -38.66
N LEU A 142 -3.22 21.58 -37.74
CA LEU A 142 -2.44 22.82 -37.77
C LEU A 142 -0.92 22.58 -37.82
N GLY A 143 -0.42 21.54 -37.15
CA GLY A 143 0.99 21.18 -37.14
C GLY A 143 1.55 20.84 -38.52
N ALA A 144 0.72 20.43 -39.48
CA ALA A 144 1.15 20.20 -40.86
C ALA A 144 1.49 21.52 -41.61
N TYR A 145 1.00 22.66 -41.12
CA TYR A 145 1.14 23.97 -41.76
C TYR A 145 2.13 24.89 -41.04
N ILE A 146 2.60 24.52 -39.84
CA ILE A 146 3.53 25.30 -39.03
C ILE A 146 4.94 24.72 -39.20
N LYS A 147 5.90 25.60 -39.54
CA LYS A 147 7.32 25.23 -39.60
C LYS A 147 8.14 26.22 -38.77
N ILE A 148 9.14 25.69 -38.08
CA ILE A 148 10.14 26.50 -37.38
C ILE A 148 11.15 26.98 -38.42
N ALA A 149 11.53 28.25 -38.33
CA ALA A 149 12.54 28.82 -39.21
C ALA A 149 13.90 28.14 -38.98
N PRO A 150 14.69 27.88 -40.05
CA PRO A 150 16.00 27.24 -39.92
C PRO A 150 16.93 28.05 -39.01
N GLY A 151 17.66 27.37 -38.13
CA GLY A 151 18.54 28.00 -37.14
C GLY A 151 17.83 28.50 -35.88
N LYS A 152 16.51 28.31 -35.77
CA LYS A 152 15.68 28.67 -34.60
C LYS A 152 15.09 27.44 -33.89
N GLU A 153 15.62 26.26 -34.14
CA GLU A 153 15.16 24.97 -33.57
C GLU A 153 15.23 24.97 -32.05
N LYS A 154 16.17 25.71 -31.45
CA LYS A 154 16.27 25.90 -29.99
C LYS A 154 15.02 26.53 -29.35
N TYR A 155 14.19 27.21 -30.14
CA TYR A 155 12.93 27.81 -29.67
C TYR A 155 11.73 26.89 -29.89
N ALA A 156 11.91 25.70 -30.48
CA ALA A 156 10.84 24.75 -30.76
C ALA A 156 10.04 24.40 -29.51
N GLU A 157 10.75 24.04 -28.43
CA GLU A 157 10.15 23.63 -27.17
C GLU A 157 9.35 24.77 -26.53
N VAL A 158 9.90 25.98 -26.52
CA VAL A 158 9.21 27.17 -25.98
C VAL A 158 7.99 27.53 -26.82
N ALA A 159 8.08 27.42 -28.15
CA ALA A 159 6.97 27.67 -29.05
C ALA A 159 5.85 26.64 -28.90
N GLU A 160 6.20 25.35 -28.76
CA GLU A 160 5.23 24.27 -28.51
C GLU A 160 4.55 24.46 -27.15
N LEU A 161 5.31 24.79 -26.11
CA LEU A 161 4.77 25.08 -24.78
C LEU A 161 3.81 26.28 -24.81
N ALA A 162 4.17 27.34 -25.52
CA ALA A 162 3.34 28.54 -25.64
C ALA A 162 2.05 28.30 -26.43
N LEU A 163 2.08 27.44 -27.46
CA LEU A 163 0.90 27.02 -28.20
C LEU A 163 -0.02 26.10 -27.38
N GLY A 164 0.54 25.39 -26.41
CA GLY A 164 -0.18 24.49 -25.51
C GLY A 164 -0.36 23.08 -26.09
N GLY A 165 -0.40 22.10 -25.18
CA GLY A 165 -0.54 20.69 -25.54
C GLY A 165 -1.81 20.42 -26.36
N GLY A 166 -1.65 19.80 -27.54
CA GLY A 166 -2.74 19.42 -28.43
C GLY A 166 -3.27 20.53 -29.34
N MET A 167 -2.65 21.72 -29.37
CA MET A 167 -3.00 22.79 -30.31
C MET A 167 -2.61 22.43 -31.76
N LEU A 168 -1.48 21.77 -31.95
CA LEU A 168 -0.96 21.35 -33.26
C LEU A 168 -1.85 20.28 -33.92
N ASP A 169 -2.60 19.50 -33.14
CA ASP A 169 -3.47 18.44 -33.63
C ASP A 169 -4.86 18.94 -34.07
N ARG A 170 -5.14 20.24 -33.93
CA ARG A 170 -6.47 20.82 -34.21
C ARG A 170 -6.73 21.03 -35.70
N PHE A 171 -8.01 21.02 -36.04
CA PHE A 171 -8.52 21.31 -37.37
C PHE A 171 -9.35 22.60 -37.33
N LEU A 172 -9.11 23.49 -38.29
CA LEU A 172 -9.92 24.67 -38.55
C LEU A 172 -11.07 24.30 -39.48
N VAL A 173 -12.28 24.75 -39.13
CA VAL A 173 -13.49 24.56 -39.93
C VAL A 173 -14.08 25.94 -40.15
N THR A 174 -14.24 26.35 -41.40
CA THR A 174 -15.01 27.57 -41.71
C THR A 174 -16.44 27.16 -42.02
N CYS A 175 -17.41 27.72 -41.28
CA CYS A 175 -18.84 27.51 -41.48
C CYS A 175 -19.44 28.46 -42.51
#